data_AF-A0A9E6CFL5-F1
#
_entry.id   AF-A0A9E6CFL5-F1
#
_cell.length_a   1.000
_cell.length_b   1.000
_cell.length_c   1.000
_cell.angle_alpha   90.00
_cell.angle_beta   90.00
_cell.angle_gamma   90.00
#
_symmetry.space_group_name_H-M   'P 1'
#
loop_
_entity.id
_entity.type
_entity.pdbx_description
1 polymer ?
#
loop_
_entity_poly.entity_id
_entity_poly.type
_entity_poly.pdbx_seq_one_letter_code
_entity_poly.pdbx_strand_id
1 'polypeptide(L)' 'MDIRKLRQQKNISRAELSRRTGIDYVTLYKLKRGLMLPFPGWRRRIAQALGVEENKLPRGDGK' A
#
# COMPACT_ATOMS: atom_id res chain seq x y z
N MET A 1 -2.82 11.32 -4.12
CA MET A 1 -3.90 10.32 -3.91
C MET A 1 -3.44 9.35 -2.82
N ASP A 2 -4.06 9.37 -1.65
CA ASP A 2 -3.60 8.61 -0.48
C ASP A 2 -4.09 7.16 -0.47
N ILE A 3 -3.23 6.24 -0.05
CA ILE A 3 -3.56 4.81 0.16
C ILE A 3 -4.76 4.65 1.14
N ARG A 4 -4.98 5.60 2.06
CA ARG A 4 -6.17 5.62 2.92
C ARG A 4 -7.47 5.80 2.14
N LYS A 5 -7.52 6.75 1.20
CA LYS A 5 -8.71 7.02 0.38
C LYS A 5 -9.05 5.82 -0.50
N LEU A 6 -8.06 5.25 -1.19
CA LEU A 6 -8.25 4.03 -2.00
C LEU A 6 -8.83 2.88 -1.17
N ARG A 7 -8.32 2.70 0.05
CA ARG A 7 -8.81 1.64 0.93
C ARG A 7 -10.24 1.86 1.40
N GLN A 8 -10.62 3.09 1.70
CA GLN A 8 -11.99 3.42 2.07
C GLN A 8 -12.94 3.18 0.89
N GLN A 9 -12.55 3.59 -0.32
CA GLN A 9 -13.32 3.33 -1.54
C GLN A 9 -13.50 1.85 -1.83
N LYS A 10 -12.49 1.03 -1.53
CA LYS A 10 -12.53 -0.43 -1.71
C LYS A 10 -13.09 -1.18 -0.50
N ASN A 11 -13.47 -0.49 0.58
CA ASN A 11 -13.89 -1.08 1.86
C ASN A 11 -12.89 -2.11 2.45
N ILE A 12 -11.59 -1.90 2.22
CA ILE A 12 -10.53 -2.82 2.66
C ILE A 12 -9.99 -2.37 4.02
N SER A 13 -9.87 -3.29 4.98
CA SER A 13 -9.25 -3.04 6.29
C SER A 13 -7.72 -3.13 6.27
N ARG A 14 -7.03 -2.73 7.36
CA ARG A 14 -5.55 -2.78 7.46
C ARG A 14 -5.09 -4.22 7.54
N ALA A 15 -5.78 -5.03 8.33
CA ALA A 15 -5.56 -6.46 8.42
C ALA A 15 -5.79 -7.14 7.07
N GLU A 16 -6.86 -6.77 6.36
CA GLU A 16 -7.18 -7.36 5.06
C GLU A 16 -6.13 -7.01 3.98
N LEU A 17 -5.69 -5.75 3.93
CA LEU A 17 -4.60 -5.37 3.04
C LEU A 17 -3.31 -6.13 3.38
N SER A 18 -3.01 -6.30 4.67
CA SER A 18 -1.84 -7.06 5.13
C SER A 18 -1.92 -8.51 4.69
N ARG A 19 -3.07 -9.18 4.86
CA ARG A 19 -3.32 -10.55 4.40
C ARG A 19 -3.16 -10.68 2.87
N ARG A 20 -3.80 -9.81 2.09
CA ARG A 20 -3.75 -9.87 0.63
C ARG A 20 -2.36 -9.60 0.06
N THR A 21 -1.62 -8.69 0.68
CA THR A 21 -0.27 -8.34 0.23
C THR A 21 0.79 -9.27 0.81
N GLY A 22 0.50 -10.00 1.89
CA GLY A 22 1.50 -10.72 2.68
C GLY A 22 2.54 -9.79 3.32
N ILE A 23 2.24 -8.49 3.42
CA ILE A 23 3.12 -7.48 4.03
C ILE A 23 2.59 -7.23 5.44
N ASP A 24 3.48 -7.28 6.43
CA ASP A 24 3.11 -7.05 7.81
C ASP A 24 2.48 -5.65 8.02
N TYR A 25 1.55 -5.58 8.99
CA TYR A 25 0.89 -4.34 9.37
C TYR A 25 1.87 -3.20 9.68
N VAL A 26 2.94 -3.50 10.43
CA VAL A 26 3.96 -2.52 10.83
C VAL A 26 4.66 -1.97 9.60
N THR A 27 4.98 -2.84 8.64
CA THR A 27 5.63 -2.48 7.39
C THR A 27 4.73 -1.60 6.53
N LEU A 28 3.45 -1.95 6.37
CA LEU A 28 2.47 -1.11 5.66
C LEU A 28 2.28 0.27 6.33
N TYR A 29 2.38 0.34 7.66
CA TYR A 29 2.31 1.59 8.41
C TYR A 29 3.54 2.48 8.13
N LYS A 30 4.75 1.92 8.20
CA LYS A 30 6.00 2.63 7.88
C LYS A 30 5.99 3.15 6.44
N LEU A 31 5.54 2.31 5.50
CA LEU A 31 5.40 2.65 4.09
C LEU A 31 4.50 3.88 3.87
N LYS A 32 3.35 3.91 4.54
CA LYS A 32 2.40 5.03 4.45
C LYS A 32 2.96 6.34 4.98
N ARG A 33 3.84 6.28 5.97
CA ARG A 33 4.45 7.47 6.58
C ARG A 33 5.70 7.94 5.85
N GLY A 34 6.10 7.27 4.76
CA GLY A 34 7.37 7.56 4.08
C GLY A 34 8.60 7.13 4.88
N LEU A 35 8.41 6.41 5.99
CA LEU A 35 9.51 5.93 6.83
C LEU A 35 10.29 4.76 6.19
N MET A 36 9.76 4.22 5.10
CA MET A 36 10.36 3.10 4.38
C MET A 36 9.98 3.17 2.90
N LEU A 37 10.94 2.93 2.02
CA LEU A 37 10.72 2.84 0.58
C LEU A 37 10.09 1.48 0.21
N PRO A 38 9.03 1.45 -0.62
CA PRO A 38 8.50 0.20 -1.12
C PRO A 38 9.50 -0.44 -2.08
N PHE A 39 9.89 -1.68 -1.80
CA PHE A 39 10.52 -2.51 -2.83
C PHE A 39 9.60 -2.62 -4.06
N PRO A 40 10.15 -2.72 -5.29
CA PRO A 40 9.35 -2.82 -6.50
C PRO A 40 8.28 -3.92 -6.44
N GLY A 41 8.63 -5.08 -5.88
CA GLY A 41 7.70 -6.20 -5.71
C GLY A 41 6.55 -5.91 -4.73
N TRP A 42 6.76 -5.07 -3.71
CA TRP A 42 5.70 -4.70 -2.77
C TRP A 42 4.68 -3.76 -3.40
N ARG A 43 5.15 -2.85 -4.26
CA ARG A 43 4.28 -1.93 -4.97
C ARG A 43 3.28 -2.68 -5.85
N ARG A 44 3.77 -3.67 -6.61
CA ARG A 44 2.93 -4.57 -7.40
C ARG A 44 1.92 -5.34 -6.56
N ARG A 45 2.34 -5.90 -5.42
CA ARG A 45 1.45 -6.63 -4.49
C ARG A 45 0.38 -5.72 -3.89
N ILE A 46 0.73 -4.50 -3.49
CA ILE A 46 -0.22 -3.52 -2.95
C ILE A 46 -1.21 -3.06 -4.03
N ALA A 47 -0.74 -2.84 -5.25
CA ALA A 47 -1.58 -2.47 -6.39
C ALA A 47 -2.59 -3.57 -6.71
N GLN A 48 -2.13 -4.82 -6.80
CA GLN A 48 -2.98 -6.00 -6.99
C GLN A 48 -3.99 -6.17 -5.85
N ALA A 49 -3.55 -6.06 -4.59
CA ALA A 49 -4.43 -6.22 -3.43
C ALA A 49 -5.53 -5.14 -3.35
N LEU A 50 -5.25 -3.94 -3.84
CA LEU A 50 -6.20 -2.83 -3.94
C LEU A 50 -6.98 -2.83 -5.26
N GLY A 51 -6.62 -3.68 -6.23
CA GLY A 51 -7.23 -3.73 -7.56
C GLY A 51 -7.10 -2.40 -8.30
N VAL A 52 -5.91 -1.81 -8.25
CA VAL A 52 -5.58 -0.56 -8.95
C VAL A 52 -4.25 -0.69 -9.67
N GLU A 53 -3.99 0.20 -10.62
CA GLU A 53 -2.69 0.26 -11.30
C GLU A 53 -1.60 0.83 -10.39
N GLU A 54 -0.36 0.38 -10.56
CA GLU A 54 0.80 0.80 -9.76
C GLU A 54 1.07 2.31 -9.84
N ASN A 55 0.65 2.96 -10.93
CA ASN A 55 0.77 4.40 -11.16
C ASN A 55 -0.23 5.22 -10.29
N LYS A 56 -1.29 4.58 -9.77
CA LYS A 56 -2.22 5.21 -8.82
C LYS A 56 -1.71 5.16 -7.38
N LEU A 57 -0.71 4.33 -7.10
CA LEU A 57 -0.04 4.34 -5.80
C LEU A 57 0.95 5.51 -5.74
N PRO A 58 1.05 6.18 -4.57
CA PRO A 58 2.05 7.22 -4.39
C PRO A 58 3.44 6.64 -4.72
N ARG A 59 4.18 7.33 -5.59
CA ARG A 59 5.61 7.07 -5.72
C ARG A 59 6.19 7.35 -4.35
N GLY A 60 6.83 6.35 -3.74
CA GLY A 60 7.61 6.56 -2.53
C GLY A 60 8.81 7.41 -2.92
N ASP A 61 8.59 8.70 -3.13
CA ASP A 61 9.64 9.70 -3.09
C ASP A 61 9.96 9.83 -1.61
N GLY A 62 10.99 9.10 -1.19
CA GLY A 62 11.63 9.35 0.09
C GLY A 62 12.09 10.80 0.09
N LYS A 63 11.45 11.62 0.91
CA LYS A 63 12.06 12.84 1.42
C LYS A 63 12.71 12.50 2.75
#